data_AF-A0A1G6QP36-F1
#
_entry.id   AF-A0A1G6QP36-F1
#
_cell.length_a   1.000
_cell.length_b   1.000
_cell.length_c   1.000
_cell.angle_alpha   90.00
_cell.angle_beta   90.00
_cell.angle_gamma   90.00
#
_symmetry.space_group_name_H-M   'P 1'
#
loop_
_entity.id
_entity.type
_entity.pdbx_description
1 polymer ?
#
loop_
_entity_poly.entity_id
_entity_poly.type
_entity_poly.pdbx_seq_one_letter_code
_entity_poly.pdbx_strand_id
1 'polypeptide(L)' 'MSIEELKIEIAKKVFETNDEGLLSEVEMLLNANERVVLEELPKHVQEGIMRGLKQAEEGKTISFDEVKRRLSERWA' A
#
# COMPACT_ATOMS: atom_id res chain seq x y z
N MET A 1 -27.78 -0.45 14.96
CA MET A 1 -27.47 -1.26 13.77
C MET A 1 -26.40 -2.27 14.16
N SER A 2 -26.63 -3.56 13.90
CA SER A 2 -25.63 -4.60 14.11
C SER A 2 -24.54 -4.53 13.05
N ILE A 3 -23.41 -5.20 13.29
CA ILE A 3 -22.32 -5.29 12.31
C ILE A 3 -22.82 -5.96 11.01
N GLU A 4 -23.66 -6.99 11.12
CA GLU A 4 -24.26 -7.67 9.97
C GLU A 4 -25.17 -6.74 9.16
N GLU A 5 -26.00 -5.93 9.84
CA GLU A 5 -26.84 -4.93 9.18
C GLU A 5 -26.00 -3.89 8.43
N LEU A 6 -24.90 -3.43 9.04
CA LEU A 6 -23.99 -2.47 8.41
C LEU A 6 -23.32 -3.04 7.15
N LYS A 7 -22.84 -4.30 7.20
CA LYS A 7 -22.24 -4.96 6.03
C LYS A 7 -23.22 -5.06 4.86
N ILE A 8 -24.48 -5.42 5.15
CA ILE A 8 -25.54 -5.51 4.14
C ILE A 8 -25.80 -4.14 3.52
N GLU A 9 -25.84 -3.07 4.32
CA GLU A 9 -26.05 -1.72 3.82
C GLU A 9 -24.91 -1.26 2.89
N ILE A 10 -23.65 -1.53 3.27
CA ILE A 10 -22.49 -1.22 2.43
C ILE A 10 -22.55 -1.99 1.11
N ALA A 11 -22.83 -3.29 1.17
CA ALA A 11 -22.93 -4.13 -0.03
C ALA A 11 -23.99 -3.60 -1.01
N LYS A 12 -25.16 -3.19 -0.52
CA LYS A 12 -26.22 -2.58 -1.35
C LYS A 12 -25.73 -1.32 -2.05
N LYS A 13 -25.10 -0.39 -1.32
CA LYS A 13 -24.57 0.85 -1.90
C LYS A 13 -23.51 0.59 -2.98
N VAL A 14 -22.68 -0.43 -2.78
CA VAL A 14 -21.68 -0.88 -3.77
C VAL A 14 -22.34 -1.43 -5.03
N PHE A 15 -23.42 -2.21 -4.91
CA PHE A 15 -24.15 -2.72 -6.08
C PHE A 15 -24.95 -1.65 -6.85
N GLU A 16 -25.38 -0.59 -6.16
CA GLU A 16 -26.21 0.48 -6.74
C GLU A 16 -25.39 1.55 -7.46
N THR A 17 -24.12 1.73 -7.09
CA THR A 17 -23.25 2.74 -7.70
C THR A 17 -22.58 2.23 -8.98
N ASN A 18 -22.40 3.14 -9.94
CA ASN A 18 -21.58 2.92 -11.15
C ASN A 18 -20.36 3.86 -11.18
N ASP A 19 -20.09 4.57 -10.07
CA ASP A 19 -18.91 5.43 -9.95
C ASP A 19 -17.67 4.58 -9.73
N GLU A 20 -16.91 4.38 -10.82
CA GLU A 20 -15.67 3.59 -10.81
C GLU A 20 -14.62 4.12 -9.84
N GLY A 21 -14.55 5.45 -9.63
CA GLY A 21 -13.60 6.07 -8.71
C GLY A 21 -13.92 5.70 -7.26
N LEU A 22 -15.19 5.84 -6.87
CA LEU A 22 -15.65 5.44 -5.54
C LEU A 22 -15.46 3.94 -5.29
N LEU A 23 -15.74 3.10 -6.28
CA LEU A 23 -15.54 1.65 -6.17
C LEU A 23 -14.07 1.29 -5.95
N SER A 24 -13.15 1.97 -6.66
CA SER A 24 -11.71 1.79 -6.47
C SER A 24 -11.24 2.19 -5.07
N GLU A 25 -11.73 3.32 -4.54
CA GLU A 25 -11.40 3.75 -3.18
C GLU A 25 -11.91 2.76 -2.11
N VAL A 26 -13.12 2.24 -2.27
CA VAL A 26 -13.69 1.23 -1.37
C VAL A 26 -12.85 -0.05 -1.40
N GLU A 27 -12.45 -0.53 -2.57
CA GLU A 27 -11.57 -1.69 -2.72
C GLU A 27 -10.23 -1.45 -2.00
N MET A 28 -9.60 -0.29 -2.21
CA MET A 28 -8.37 0.07 -1.51
C MET A 28 -8.53 0.07 0.01
N LEU A 29 -9.63 0.60 0.55
CA LEU A 29 -9.87 0.63 2.00
C LEU A 29 -10.10 -0.76 2.60
N LEU A 30 -10.79 -1.63 1.87
CA LEU A 30 -11.01 -3.02 2.28
C LEU A 30 -9.69 -3.82 2.23
N ASN A 31 -8.85 -3.56 1.23
CA ASN A 31 -7.54 -4.20 1.06
C ASN A 31 -6.45 -3.58 1.93
N ALA A 32 -6.62 -2.35 2.45
CA ALA A 32 -5.63 -1.69 3.32
C ALA A 32 -5.41 -2.45 4.64
N ASN A 33 -6.36 -3.30 5.04
CA ASN A 33 -6.25 -4.21 6.18
C ASN A 33 -5.86 -5.64 5.78
N GLU A 34 -5.80 -5.97 4.49
CA GLU A 34 -5.19 -7.22 4.04
C GLU A 34 -3.68 -7.11 4.25
N ARG A 35 -3.10 -8.15 4.85
CA ARG A 35 -1.64 -8.24 4.96
C ARG A 35 -1.09 -8.24 3.55
N VAL A 36 -0.20 -7.29 3.22
CA VAL A 36 0.57 -7.34 1.98
C VAL A 36 1.27 -8.71 1.92
N VAL A 37 0.78 -9.57 1.03
CA VAL A 37 1.37 -10.89 0.78
C VAL A 37 2.53 -10.66 -0.18
N LEU A 38 3.76 -10.83 0.29
CA LEU A 38 4.97 -10.56 -0.50
C LEU A 38 4.94 -11.35 -1.82
N GLU A 39 4.41 -12.57 -1.79
CA GLU A 39 4.32 -13.49 -2.91
C GLU A 39 3.37 -13.03 -4.03
N GLU A 40 2.43 -12.13 -3.73
CA GLU A 40 1.43 -11.61 -4.69
C GLU A 40 1.93 -10.36 -5.44
N LEU A 41 3.02 -9.75 -4.98
CA LEU A 41 3.60 -8.57 -5.62
C LEU A 41 4.31 -8.95 -6.94
N PRO A 42 4.41 -8.06 -7.93
CA PRO A 42 5.24 -8.29 -9.10
C PRO A 42 6.70 -8.61 -8.72
N LYS A 43 7.35 -9.54 -9.45
CA LYS A 43 8.72 -10.01 -9.12
C LYS A 43 9.73 -8.88 -8.86
N HIS A 44 9.72 -7.85 -9.70
CA HIS A 44 10.66 -6.72 -9.55
C HIS A 44 10.45 -5.94 -8.23
N VAL A 45 9.21 -5.89 -7.74
CA VAL A 45 8.85 -5.29 -6.44
C VAL A 45 9.33 -6.19 -5.31
N GLN A 46 9.06 -7.49 -5.38
CA GLN A 46 9.56 -8.48 -4.41
C GLN A 46 11.08 -8.40 -4.26
N GLU A 47 11.80 -8.41 -5.39
CA GLU A 47 13.25 -8.29 -5.41
C GLU A 47 13.73 -6.96 -4.82
N GLY A 48 13.01 -5.86 -5.07
CA GLY A 48 13.29 -4.55 -4.47
C GLY A 48 13.19 -4.58 -2.95
N ILE A 49 12.12 -5.15 -2.42
CA ILE A 49 11.88 -5.31 -0.97
C ILE A 49 12.98 -6.19 -0.36
N MET A 50 13.24 -7.36 -0.94
CA MET A 50 14.27 -8.29 -0.46
C MET A 50 15.68 -7.65 -0.44
N ARG A 51 16.02 -6.86 -1.46
CA ARG A 51 17.27 -6.08 -1.46
C ARG A 51 17.31 -5.06 -0.33
N GLY A 52 16.22 -4.33 -0.09
CA GLY A 52 16.13 -3.34 0.98
C GLY A 52 16.29 -3.96 2.37
N LEU A 53 15.63 -5.11 2.61
CA LEU A 53 15.77 -5.86 3.87
C LEU A 53 17.22 -6.29 4.11
N LYS A 54 17.86 -6.87 3.09
CA LYS A 54 19.28 -7.26 3.18
C LYS A 54 20.19 -6.07 3.45
N GLN A 55 19.95 -4.92 2.81
CA GLN A 55 20.73 -3.70 3.07
C GLN A 55 20.57 -3.21 4.51
N ALA A 56 19.37 -3.34 5.09
CA ALA A 56 19.13 -2.98 6.49
C ALA A 56 19.88 -3.91 7.45
N GLU A 57 19.86 -5.22 7.21
CA GLU A 57 20.63 -6.20 7.99
C GLU A 57 22.14 -5.94 7.92
N GLU A 58 22.64 -5.55 6.75
CA GLU A 58 24.05 -5.18 6.54
C GLU A 58 24.41 -3.78 7.07
N GLY A 59 23.46 -3.04 7.66
CA GLY A 59 23.68 -1.68 8.18
C GLY A 59 23.91 -0.62 7.10
N LYS A 60 23.50 -0.89 5.85
CA LYS A 60 23.66 0.00 4.68
C LYS A 60 22.53 1.02 4.55
N THR A 61 21.85 1.35 5.65
CA THR A 61 20.82 2.37 5.68
C THR A 61 21.45 3.75 5.89
N ILE A 62 20.75 4.79 5.45
CA ILE A 62 21.10 6.18 5.71
C ILE A 62 19.95 6.85 6.45
N SER A 63 20.23 7.91 7.19
CA SER A 63 19.19 8.67 7.88
C SER A 63 18.29 9.38 6.88
N PHE A 64 17.06 9.67 7.30
CA PHE A 64 16.10 10.42 6.49
C PHE A 64 16.63 11.80 6.07
N ASP A 65 17.38 12.48 6.94
CA ASP A 65 17.98 13.77 6.61
C ASP A 65 19.05 13.66 5.54
N GLU A 66 19.85 12.60 5.57
CA GLU A 66 20.86 12.31 4.54
C GLU A 66 20.20 11.97 3.19
N VAL A 67 19.06 11.26 3.19
CA VAL A 67 18.27 11.01 1.97
C VAL A 67 17.82 12.33 1.34
N LYS A 68 17.21 13.22 2.13
CA LYS A 68 16.72 14.53 1.65
C LYS A 68 17.85 15.36 1.05
N ARG A 69 19.00 15.45 1.73
CA ARG A 69 20.18 16.18 1.28
C ARG A 69 20.64 15.69 -0.11
N ARG A 70 20.79 14.37 -0.29
CA ARG A 70 21.21 13.78 -1.58
C ARG A 70 20.21 14.01 -2.70
N LEU A 71 18.91 13.93 -2.41
CA LEU A 71 17.87 14.20 -3.40
C LEU A 71 17.89 15.67 -3.84
N SER A 72 18.06 16.61 -2.91
CA SER A 72 18.20 18.02 -3.27
C SER A 72 19.44 18.30 -4.12
N GLU A 73 20.57 17.65 -3.86
CA GLU A 73 21.81 17.85 -4.62
C GLU A 73 21.77 17.26 -6.03
N ARG A 74 20.99 16.18 -6.24
CA ARG A 74 20.92 15.49 -7.54
C ARG A 74 19.98 16.19 -8.53
N TRP A 75 19.03 16.98 -8.03
CA TRP A 75 17.97 17.60 -8.83
C TRP A 75 17.89 19.13 -8.65
N ALA A 76 18.89 19.74 -8.02
CA ALA A 76 19.14 21.19 -8.02
C ALA A 76 20.07 21.58 -9.18
#